data_AF-A0A951XLX9-F1
#
_entry.id   AF-A0A951XLX9-F1
#
_cell.length_a   1.000
_cell.length_b   1.000
_cell.length_c   1.000
_cell.angle_alpha   90.00
_cell.angle_beta   90.00
_cell.angle_gamma   90.00
#
_symmetry.space_group_name_H-M   'P 1'
#
loop_
_entity.id
_entity.type
_entity.pdbx_description
1 polymer ?
#
loop_
_entity_poly.entity_id
_entity_poly.type
_entity_poly.pdbx_seq_one_letter_code
_entity_poly.pdbx_strand_id
1 'polypeptide(L)'
;MKTSLPLALTWSHYGELHRVTPWPEVRFERLYGDDWIAVNPDDSLLEAASLACRNRDWRPYLDFVPTEVRTFLAGFSFMRMEALLVAARCPGLLHDLIQTPALTAFVAAHASLRGASPAWTELNAVHERSGVFGVLEWLGLPASRQTLRILTNLESPDLPKRFLAPLRTQLWEPQTIFALQRTTAITDRHLARFCHAAAA
;
A
#
# COMPACT_ATOMS: atom_id res chain seq x y z
N MET A 1 4.64 -5.07 -37.19
CA MET A 1 4.88 -4.93 -35.73
C MET A 1 3.87 -3.94 -35.19
N LYS A 2 2.90 -4.40 -34.38
CA LYS A 2 1.97 -3.49 -33.69
C LYS A 2 2.70 -2.99 -32.45
N THR A 3 3.21 -1.77 -32.50
CA THR A 3 3.65 -1.04 -31.32
C THR A 3 2.41 -0.81 -30.48
N SER A 4 2.11 -1.71 -29.55
CA SER A 4 1.05 -1.48 -28.57
C SER A 4 1.48 -0.27 -27.75
N LEU A 5 0.72 0.82 -27.84
CA LEU A 5 0.81 1.93 -26.89
C LEU A 5 0.95 1.34 -25.48
N PRO A 6 1.82 1.90 -24.62
CA PRO A 6 2.03 1.33 -23.30
C PRO A 6 0.67 1.31 -22.59
N LEU A 7 0.21 0.11 -22.27
CA LEU A 7 -1.17 -0.15 -21.84
C LEU A 7 -1.39 0.58 -20.53
N ALA A 8 -2.18 1.64 -20.54
CA ALA A 8 -2.71 2.22 -19.32
C ALA A 8 -3.75 1.27 -18.73
N LEU A 9 -3.80 1.14 -17.40
CA LEU A 9 -4.92 0.47 -16.74
C LEU A 9 -6.09 1.43 -16.75
N THR A 10 -7.23 1.04 -17.29
CA THR A 10 -8.42 1.91 -17.38
C THR A 10 -9.61 1.28 -16.69
N TRP A 11 -10.39 2.07 -15.96
CA TRP A 11 -11.63 1.63 -15.32
C TRP A 11 -12.64 2.77 -15.22
N SER A 12 -13.90 2.44 -14.91
CA SER A 12 -14.92 3.44 -14.59
C SER A 12 -15.27 3.38 -13.11
N HIS A 13 -15.46 4.55 -12.49
CA HIS A 13 -15.92 4.70 -11.12
C HIS A 13 -16.87 5.88 -11.04
N TYR A 14 -18.09 5.68 -10.53
CA TYR A 14 -19.16 6.69 -10.48
C TYR A 14 -19.43 7.43 -11.81
N GLY A 15 -19.37 6.71 -12.93
CA GLY A 15 -19.61 7.27 -14.27
C GLY A 15 -18.44 8.06 -14.85
N GLU A 16 -17.34 8.21 -14.10
CA GLU A 16 -16.12 8.87 -14.57
C GLU A 16 -15.10 7.82 -15.01
N LEU A 17 -14.43 8.08 -16.13
CA LEU A 17 -13.37 7.21 -16.64
C LEU A 17 -12.05 7.58 -15.97
N HIS A 18 -11.34 6.57 -15.49
CA HIS A 18 -10.08 6.69 -14.79
C HIS A 18 -9.01 5.85 -15.47
N ARG A 19 -7.75 6.24 -15.29
CA ARG A 19 -6.62 5.43 -15.72
C ARG A 19 -5.41 5.53 -14.80
N VAL A 20 -4.53 4.54 -14.90
CA VAL A 20 -3.16 4.60 -14.41
C VAL A 20 -2.22 4.58 -15.60
N THR A 21 -1.38 5.60 -15.71
CA THR A 21 -0.36 5.66 -16.77
C THR A 21 0.73 4.58 -16.56
N PRO A 22 1.42 4.19 -17.63
CA PRO A 22 2.48 3.20 -17.58
C PRO A 22 3.67 3.62 -16.71
N TRP A 23 4.39 2.62 -16.16
CA TRP A 23 5.67 2.83 -15.48
C TRP A 23 6.73 3.43 -16.44
N PRO A 24 7.64 4.32 -15.99
CA PRO A 24 7.83 4.82 -14.62
C PRO A 24 6.96 6.02 -14.24
N GLU A 25 6.25 6.61 -15.19
CA GLU A 25 5.46 7.83 -15.00
C GLU A 25 4.07 7.53 -14.45
N VAL A 26 3.98 6.65 -13.44
CA VAL A 26 2.70 6.19 -12.88
C VAL A 26 1.93 7.34 -12.24
N ARG A 27 0.83 7.73 -12.89
CA ARG A 27 -0.12 8.75 -12.46
C ARG A 27 -1.51 8.15 -12.52
N PHE A 28 -2.26 8.37 -11.45
CA PHE A 28 -3.70 8.14 -11.44
C PHE A 28 -4.35 9.37 -12.05
N GLU A 29 -5.15 9.16 -13.07
CA GLU A 29 -5.77 10.23 -13.84
C GLU A 29 -7.26 9.96 -14.00
N ARG A 30 -8.04 11.05 -14.03
CA ARG A 30 -9.47 11.05 -14.36
C ARG A 30 -9.68 11.79 -15.66
N LEU A 31 -10.55 11.27 -16.52
CA LEU A 31 -11.00 11.95 -17.73
C LEU A 31 -11.98 13.07 -17.37
N TYR A 32 -11.68 14.28 -17.80
CA TYR A 32 -12.53 15.46 -17.68
C TYR A 32 -12.62 16.15 -19.04
N GLY A 33 -13.80 16.06 -19.68
CA GLY A 33 -13.92 16.40 -21.10
C GLY A 33 -13.07 15.46 -21.95
N ASP A 34 -12.13 16.02 -22.70
CA ASP A 34 -11.17 15.26 -23.51
C ASP A 34 -9.78 15.12 -22.83
N ASP A 35 -9.62 15.71 -21.65
CA ASP A 35 -8.33 15.80 -20.95
C ASP A 35 -8.22 14.81 -19.78
N TRP A 36 -7.03 14.24 -19.62
CA TRP A 36 -6.71 13.40 -18.47
C TRP A 36 -6.01 14.23 -17.40
N ILE A 37 -6.66 14.37 -16.25
CA ILE A 37 -6.19 15.19 -15.14
C ILE A 37 -5.68 14.28 -14.02
N ALA A 38 -4.48 14.55 -13.52
CA ALA A 38 -3.90 13.82 -12.40
C ALA A 38 -4.73 14.00 -11.12
N VAL A 39 -4.96 12.90 -10.41
CA VAL A 39 -5.69 12.87 -9.14
C VAL A 39 -4.87 12.16 -8.08
N ASN A 40 -5.14 12.48 -6.81
CA ASN A 40 -4.74 11.65 -5.69
C ASN A 40 -5.90 10.69 -5.41
N PRO A 41 -5.76 9.39 -5.70
CA PRO A 41 -6.86 8.46 -5.53
C PRO A 41 -7.14 8.26 -4.04
N ASP A 42 -8.42 8.27 -3.67
CA ASP A 42 -8.85 7.91 -2.33
C ASP A 42 -9.00 6.38 -2.20
N ASP A 43 -9.36 5.95 -0.99
CA ASP A 43 -9.55 4.53 -0.67
C ASP A 43 -10.60 3.85 -1.57
N SER A 44 -11.70 4.52 -1.88
CA SER A 44 -12.79 4.00 -2.71
C SER A 44 -12.33 3.81 -4.16
N LEU A 45 -11.59 4.78 -4.69
CA LEU A 45 -11.10 4.72 -6.06
C LEU A 45 -10.06 3.61 -6.25
N LEU A 46 -9.16 3.43 -5.29
CA LEU A 46 -8.17 2.34 -5.32
C LEU A 46 -8.82 0.96 -5.25
N GLU A 47 -9.83 0.79 -4.39
CA GLU A 47 -10.60 -0.46 -4.30
C GLU A 47 -11.34 -0.76 -5.61
N ALA A 48 -12.01 0.23 -6.20
CA ALA A 48 -12.68 0.09 -7.49
C ALA A 48 -11.69 -0.27 -8.61
N ALA A 49 -10.52 0.36 -8.62
CA ALA A 49 -9.46 0.09 -9.58
C ALA A 49 -8.90 -1.33 -9.43
N SER A 50 -8.63 -1.79 -8.21
CA SER A 50 -8.18 -3.16 -7.92
C SER A 50 -9.19 -4.22 -8.37
N LEU A 51 -10.50 -3.93 -8.26
CA LEU A 51 -11.57 -4.82 -8.69
C LEU A 51 -11.76 -4.87 -10.21
N ALA A 52 -11.60 -3.72 -10.88
CA ALA A 52 -11.81 -3.58 -12.32
C ALA A 52 -10.58 -4.02 -13.13
N CYS A 53 -9.38 -3.63 -12.71
CA CYS A 53 -8.10 -3.90 -13.39
C CYS A 53 -7.58 -5.31 -13.02
N ARG A 54 -8.37 -6.34 -13.37
CA ARG A 54 -8.01 -7.76 -13.17
C ARG A 54 -6.98 -8.23 -14.20
N ASN A 55 -6.69 -9.54 -14.14
CA ASN A 55 -5.62 -10.22 -14.88
C ASN A 55 -5.51 -9.88 -16.38
N ARG A 56 -6.62 -9.57 -17.07
CA ARG A 56 -6.59 -9.29 -18.52
C ARG A 56 -5.81 -8.03 -18.85
N ASP A 57 -5.97 -6.98 -18.06
CA ASP A 57 -5.36 -5.67 -18.31
C ASP A 57 -4.11 -5.47 -17.42
N TRP A 58 -4.06 -6.16 -16.28
CA TRP A 58 -2.91 -6.15 -15.34
C TRP A 58 -1.64 -6.78 -15.91
N ARG A 59 -1.73 -7.95 -16.55
CA ARG A 59 -0.55 -8.64 -17.10
C ARG A 59 0.19 -7.82 -18.16
N PRO A 60 -0.50 -7.28 -19.19
CA PRO A 60 0.17 -6.43 -20.18
C PRO A 60 0.75 -5.14 -19.60
N TYR A 61 0.12 -4.57 -18.57
CA TYR A 61 0.68 -3.41 -17.86
C TYR A 61 2.03 -3.74 -17.22
N LEU A 62 2.11 -4.91 -16.55
CA LEU A 62 3.32 -5.34 -15.88
C LEU A 62 4.50 -5.56 -16.83
N ASP A 63 4.31 -5.85 -18.12
CA ASP A 63 5.42 -6.07 -19.07
C ASP A 63 6.40 -4.88 -19.14
N PHE A 64 5.94 -3.68 -18.80
CA PHE A 64 6.74 -2.44 -18.79
C PHE A 64 7.31 -2.09 -17.40
N VAL A 65 6.93 -2.83 -16.36
CA VAL A 65 7.34 -2.60 -14.97
C VAL A 65 8.63 -3.39 -14.69
N PRO A 66 9.66 -2.82 -14.03
CA PRO A 66 10.89 -3.54 -13.68
C PRO A 66 10.64 -4.82 -12.86
N THR A 67 11.48 -5.84 -13.05
CA THR A 67 11.30 -7.17 -12.42
C THR A 67 11.12 -7.10 -10.90
N GLU A 68 11.90 -6.26 -10.22
CA GLU A 68 11.80 -6.09 -8.76
C GLU A 68 10.42 -5.56 -8.33
N VAL A 69 9.93 -4.50 -8.99
CA VAL A 69 8.62 -3.92 -8.74
C VAL A 69 7.51 -4.93 -9.09
N ARG A 70 7.64 -5.68 -10.19
CA ARG A 70 6.67 -6.73 -10.54
C ARG A 70 6.58 -7.81 -9.46
N THR A 71 7.72 -8.27 -8.95
CA THR A 71 7.77 -9.28 -7.89
C THR A 71 7.11 -8.77 -6.62
N PHE A 72 7.38 -7.52 -6.26
CA PHE A 72 6.70 -6.85 -5.15
C PHE A 72 5.18 -6.81 -5.36
N LEU A 73 4.72 -6.31 -6.51
CA LEU A 73 3.30 -6.21 -6.83
C LEU A 73 2.59 -7.57 -6.90
N ALA A 74 3.28 -8.62 -7.32
CA ALA A 74 2.74 -9.97 -7.39
C ALA A 74 2.39 -10.57 -6.02
N GLY A 75 2.94 -10.01 -4.93
CA GLY A 75 2.57 -10.38 -3.58
C GLY A 75 1.16 -9.93 -3.18
N PHE A 76 0.62 -8.89 -3.84
CA PHE A 76 -0.67 -8.30 -3.47
C PHE A 76 -1.78 -8.80 -4.38
N SER A 77 -2.87 -9.25 -3.76
CA SER A 77 -4.07 -9.72 -4.43
C SER A 77 -5.13 -8.62 -4.51
N PHE A 78 -5.50 -8.01 -3.39
CA PHE A 78 -6.57 -7.00 -3.34
C PHE A 78 -6.05 -5.58 -3.16
N MET A 79 -4.86 -5.38 -2.57
CA MET A 79 -4.22 -4.07 -2.42
C MET A 79 -3.23 -3.74 -3.55
N ARG A 80 -3.38 -4.36 -4.72
CA ARG A 80 -2.41 -4.23 -5.82
C ARG A 80 -2.28 -2.78 -6.33
N MET A 81 -3.38 -2.01 -6.32
CA MET A 81 -3.37 -0.62 -6.78
C MET A 81 -2.77 0.31 -5.72
N GLU A 82 -3.01 0.05 -4.44
CA GLU A 82 -2.32 0.68 -3.33
C GLU A 82 -0.81 0.41 -3.40
N ALA A 83 -0.40 -0.85 -3.61
CA ALA A 83 0.99 -1.23 -3.76
C ALA A 83 1.65 -0.53 -4.97
N LEU A 84 0.95 -0.44 -6.10
CA LEU A 84 1.41 0.30 -7.28
C LEU A 84 1.56 1.79 -6.98
N LEU A 85 0.58 2.40 -6.31
CA LEU A 85 0.63 3.80 -5.89
C LEU A 85 1.84 4.06 -4.98
N VAL A 86 2.07 3.20 -3.99
CA VAL A 86 3.20 3.35 -3.05
C VAL A 86 4.53 3.18 -3.78
N ALA A 87 4.69 2.14 -4.60
CA ALA A 87 5.92 1.92 -5.38
C ALA A 87 6.23 3.08 -6.32
N ALA A 88 5.19 3.70 -6.91
CA ALA A 88 5.33 4.87 -7.77
C ALA A 88 5.67 6.16 -7.00
N ARG A 89 5.04 6.39 -5.86
CA ARG A 89 5.18 7.64 -5.09
C ARG A 89 6.40 7.64 -4.17
N CYS A 90 6.83 6.47 -3.72
CA CYS A 90 7.92 6.28 -2.78
C CYS A 90 8.90 5.19 -3.25
N PRO A 91 9.56 5.36 -4.41
CA PRO A 91 10.44 4.34 -4.96
C PRO A 91 11.62 4.00 -4.05
N GLY A 92 12.12 4.97 -3.28
CA GLY A 92 13.20 4.74 -2.30
C GLY A 92 12.83 3.73 -1.20
N LEU A 93 11.54 3.66 -0.84
CA LEU A 93 11.04 2.77 0.20
C LEU A 93 10.84 1.33 -0.29
N LEU A 94 10.91 1.08 -1.61
CA LEU A 94 10.56 -0.21 -2.21
C LEU A 94 11.35 -1.38 -1.61
N HIS A 95 12.65 -1.19 -1.36
CA HIS A 95 13.50 -2.22 -0.75
C HIS A 95 12.97 -2.65 0.63
N ASP A 96 12.61 -1.67 1.48
CA ASP A 96 12.06 -1.93 2.81
C ASP A 96 10.68 -2.59 2.73
N LEU A 97 9.85 -2.20 1.75
CA LEU A 97 8.53 -2.81 1.54
C LEU A 97 8.62 -4.24 1.01
N ILE A 98 9.64 -4.58 0.22
CA ILE A 98 9.88 -5.97 -0.18
C ILE A 98 10.21 -6.83 1.04
N GLN A 99 10.98 -6.30 1.99
CA GLN A 99 11.31 -7.01 3.24
C GLN A 99 10.14 -7.05 4.22
N THR A 100 9.29 -6.02 4.25
CA THR A 100 8.11 -5.93 5.13
C THR A 100 6.85 -5.55 4.33
N PRO A 101 6.28 -6.46 3.52
CA PRO A 101 5.20 -6.13 2.59
C PRO A 101 3.96 -5.51 3.22
N ALA A 102 3.56 -5.95 4.41
CA ALA A 102 2.40 -5.43 5.12
C ALA A 102 2.53 -3.95 5.52
N LEU A 103 3.75 -3.39 5.57
CA LEU A 103 3.96 -1.96 5.79
C LEU A 103 3.34 -1.12 4.66
N THR A 104 3.20 -1.68 3.47
CA THR A 104 2.58 -1.03 2.30
C THR A 104 1.17 -0.54 2.60
N ALA A 105 0.39 -1.29 3.37
CA ALA A 105 -0.97 -0.90 3.72
C ALA A 105 -1.00 0.35 4.62
N PHE A 106 -0.05 0.48 5.56
CA PHE A 106 0.08 1.68 6.40
C PHE A 106 0.55 2.89 5.59
N VAL A 107 1.52 2.67 4.68
CA VAL A 107 2.04 3.72 3.81
C VAL A 107 0.95 4.21 2.84
N ALA A 108 0.16 3.31 2.25
CA ALA A 108 -0.95 3.68 1.39
C ALA A 108 -2.04 4.47 2.15
N ALA A 109 -2.36 4.07 3.39
CA ALA A 109 -3.37 4.69 4.21
C ALA A 109 -2.86 5.86 5.09
N HIS A 110 -1.65 6.38 4.84
CA HIS A 110 -1.01 7.36 5.75
C HIS A 110 -1.86 8.61 5.98
N ALA A 111 -2.54 9.11 4.94
CA ALA A 111 -3.41 10.28 5.00
C ALA A 111 -4.56 10.05 6.00
N SER A 112 -5.30 8.95 5.82
CA SER A 112 -6.41 8.54 6.67
C SER A 112 -5.95 8.26 8.12
N LEU A 113 -4.79 7.61 8.30
CA LEU A 113 -4.24 7.30 9.63
C LEU A 113 -3.78 8.55 10.41
N ARG A 114 -3.32 9.59 9.70
CA ARG A 114 -2.90 10.87 10.30
C ARG A 114 -4.03 11.89 10.39
N GLY A 115 -5.19 11.63 9.78
CA GLY A 115 -6.27 12.61 9.66
C GLY A 115 -5.87 13.84 8.85
N ALA A 116 -5.00 13.66 7.85
CA ALA A 116 -4.40 14.74 7.05
C ALA A 116 -4.48 14.43 5.55
N SER A 117 -4.17 15.42 4.72
CA SER A 117 -4.04 15.23 3.27
C SER A 117 -2.83 14.33 2.93
N PRO A 118 -2.85 13.62 1.78
CA PRO A 118 -1.71 12.84 1.32
C PRO A 118 -0.43 13.68 1.22
N ALA A 119 0.64 13.21 1.85
CA ALA A 119 1.89 13.94 2.03
C ALA A 119 3.09 13.12 1.53
N TRP A 120 3.03 12.64 0.29
CA TRP A 120 4.05 11.79 -0.31
C TRP A 120 5.46 12.40 -0.30
N THR A 121 5.58 13.71 -0.56
CA THR A 121 6.86 14.44 -0.50
C THR A 121 7.46 14.43 0.90
N GLU A 122 6.62 14.60 1.93
CA GLU A 122 7.05 14.54 3.33
C GLU A 122 7.53 13.13 3.67
N LEU A 123 6.78 12.10 3.26
CA LEU A 123 7.13 10.70 3.48
C LEU A 123 8.48 10.34 2.84
N ASN A 124 8.69 10.72 1.59
CA ASN A 124 9.98 10.54 0.92
C ASN A 124 11.12 11.22 1.69
N ALA A 125 10.93 12.48 2.11
CA ALA A 125 11.93 13.20 2.89
C ALA A 125 12.19 12.57 4.27
N VAL A 126 11.20 11.91 4.88
CA VAL A 126 11.38 11.15 6.12
C VAL A 126 12.21 9.90 5.88
N HIS A 127 11.89 9.14 4.83
CA HIS A 127 12.64 7.93 4.46
C HIS A 127 14.09 8.24 4.10
N GLU A 128 14.33 9.28 3.30
CA GLU A 128 15.68 9.69 2.92
C GLU A 128 16.56 10.08 4.12
N ARG A 129 15.97 10.70 5.16
CA ARG A 129 16.70 11.16 6.34
C ARG A 129 16.91 10.08 7.39
N SER A 130 15.90 9.23 7.61
CA SER A 130 15.82 8.36 8.78
C SER A 130 15.49 6.90 8.46
N GLY A 131 15.45 6.55 7.17
CA GLY A 131 15.12 5.21 6.68
C GLY A 131 13.74 4.73 7.11
N VAL A 132 13.55 3.40 7.09
CA VAL A 132 12.29 2.76 7.47
C VAL A 132 11.86 3.06 8.92
N PHE A 133 12.79 3.25 9.85
CA PHE A 133 12.44 3.58 11.25
C PHE A 133 11.82 4.96 11.38
N GLY A 134 12.31 5.94 10.61
CA GLY A 134 11.65 7.25 10.52
C GLY A 134 10.25 7.14 9.93
N VAL A 135 10.06 6.28 8.93
CA VAL A 135 8.73 6.01 8.35
C VAL A 135 7.79 5.38 9.38
N LEU A 136 8.25 4.43 10.19
CA LEU A 136 7.45 3.86 11.28
C LEU A 136 7.00 4.94 12.26
N GLU A 137 7.94 5.76 12.76
CA GLU A 137 7.62 6.84 13.70
C GLU A 137 6.62 7.82 13.10
N TRP A 138 6.83 8.23 11.85
CA TRP A 138 5.96 9.16 11.14
C TRP A 138 4.54 8.61 10.90
N LEU A 139 4.40 7.30 10.73
CA LEU A 139 3.10 6.61 10.66
C LEU A 139 2.44 6.42 12.04
N GLY A 140 3.15 6.74 13.13
CA GLY A 140 2.71 6.52 14.51
C GLY A 140 2.87 5.07 14.98
N LEU A 141 3.77 4.32 14.37
CA LEU A 141 4.17 2.97 14.78
C LEU A 141 5.43 3.03 15.64
N PRO A 142 5.66 2.07 16.56
CA PRO A 142 6.92 2.02 17.29
C PRO A 142 8.09 1.78 16.32
N ALA A 143 9.06 2.70 16.31
CA ALA A 143 10.23 2.64 15.45
C ALA A 143 11.24 1.58 15.93
N SER A 144 10.91 0.31 15.75
CA SER A 144 11.69 -0.81 16.26
C SER A 144 11.80 -1.97 15.28
N ARG A 145 12.89 -2.73 15.37
CA ARG A 145 13.07 -4.00 14.63
C ARG A 145 11.97 -5.01 14.98
N GLN A 146 11.45 -4.94 16.20
CA GLN A 146 10.37 -5.78 16.70
C GLN A 146 9.06 -5.52 15.96
N THR A 147 8.74 -4.26 15.68
CA THR A 147 7.60 -3.87 14.85
C THR A 147 7.73 -4.45 13.44
N LEU A 148 8.88 -4.25 12.78
CA LEU A 148 9.13 -4.80 11.44
C LEU A 148 9.03 -6.32 11.42
N ARG A 149 9.57 -7.01 12.43
CA ARG A 149 9.46 -8.47 12.54
C ARG A 149 8.01 -8.93 12.68
N ILE A 150 7.20 -8.24 13.47
CA ILE A 150 5.76 -8.55 13.58
C ILE A 150 5.07 -8.37 12.22
N LEU A 151 5.31 -7.25 11.54
CA LEU A 151 4.72 -6.99 10.23
C LEU A 151 5.19 -7.97 9.15
N THR A 152 6.44 -8.44 9.23
CA THR A 152 7.00 -9.47 8.33
C THR A 152 6.35 -10.84 8.55
N ASN A 153 5.96 -11.15 9.79
CA ASN A 153 5.30 -12.41 10.14
C ASN A 153 3.80 -12.44 9.79
N LEU A 154 3.24 -11.37 9.22
CA LEU A 154 1.87 -11.38 8.71
C LEU A 154 1.77 -12.34 7.54
N GLU A 155 0.78 -13.24 7.58
CA GLU A 155 0.59 -14.28 6.57
C GLU A 155 0.28 -13.68 5.19
N SER A 156 -0.42 -12.55 5.16
CA SER A 156 -0.78 -11.84 3.94
C SER A 156 -0.18 -10.43 3.92
N PRO A 157 0.40 -9.98 2.79
CA PRO A 157 0.80 -8.60 2.62
C PRO A 157 -0.40 -7.67 2.45
N ASP A 158 -1.53 -8.20 1.98
CA ASP A 158 -2.79 -7.47 1.89
C ASP A 158 -3.43 -7.39 3.29
N LEU A 159 -3.00 -6.41 4.10
CA LEU A 159 -3.52 -6.18 5.45
C LEU A 159 -4.85 -5.40 5.39
N PRO A 160 -5.98 -5.96 5.86
CA PRO A 160 -7.26 -5.26 5.81
C PRO A 160 -7.25 -3.90 6.52
N LYS A 161 -7.80 -2.86 5.86
CA LYS A 161 -7.81 -1.47 6.37
C LYS A 161 -8.38 -1.34 7.78
N ARG A 162 -9.40 -2.14 8.12
CA ARG A 162 -10.00 -2.19 9.47
C ARG A 162 -9.02 -2.50 10.60
N PHE A 163 -7.90 -3.15 10.29
CA PHE A 163 -6.87 -3.49 11.29
C PHE A 163 -5.79 -2.43 11.41
N LEU A 164 -5.66 -1.47 10.48
CA LEU A 164 -4.53 -0.53 10.48
C LEU A 164 -4.51 0.36 11.73
N ALA A 165 -5.60 1.05 12.02
CA ALA A 165 -5.67 1.92 13.20
C ALA A 165 -5.60 1.12 14.52
N PRO A 166 -6.36 0.02 14.72
CA PRO A 166 -6.23 -0.81 15.91
C PRO A 166 -4.83 -1.40 16.09
N LEU A 167 -4.23 -1.95 15.04
CA LEU A 167 -2.89 -2.53 15.11
C LEU A 167 -1.84 -1.47 15.41
N ARG A 168 -1.98 -0.26 14.85
CA ARG A 168 -1.11 0.88 15.18
C ARG A 168 -1.11 1.16 16.69
N THR A 169 -2.28 1.21 17.32
CA THR A 169 -2.42 1.39 18.77
C THR A 169 -1.83 0.21 19.53
N GLN A 170 -2.21 -1.01 19.15
CA GLN A 170 -1.82 -2.23 19.84
C GLN A 170 -0.33 -2.54 19.78
N LEU A 171 0.38 -2.07 18.75
CA LEU A 171 1.82 -2.23 18.66
C LEU A 171 2.59 -1.40 19.68
N TRP A 172 1.95 -0.46 20.39
CA TRP A 172 2.55 0.23 21.55
C TRP A 172 2.36 -0.55 22.87
N GLU A 173 1.42 -1.50 22.91
CA GLU A 173 1.11 -2.26 24.12
C GLU A 173 2.07 -3.44 24.31
N PRO A 174 2.84 -3.49 25.42
CA PRO A 174 3.82 -4.55 25.63
C PRO A 174 3.23 -5.96 25.52
N GLN A 175 2.02 -6.16 26.04
CA GLN A 175 1.33 -7.46 26.04
C GLN A 175 1.06 -7.96 24.62
N THR A 176 0.54 -7.08 23.76
CA THR A 176 0.22 -7.42 22.37
C THR A 176 1.48 -7.68 21.57
N ILE A 177 2.52 -6.85 21.76
CA ILE A 177 3.82 -7.08 21.16
C ILE A 177 4.36 -8.47 21.54
N PHE A 178 4.40 -8.82 22.84
CA PHE A 178 4.89 -10.13 23.30
C PHE A 178 4.10 -11.29 22.70
N ALA A 179 2.77 -11.14 22.57
CA ALA A 179 1.91 -12.17 22.01
C ALA A 179 2.14 -12.36 20.49
N LEU A 180 2.19 -11.26 19.73
CA LEU A 180 2.40 -11.30 18.28
C LEU A 180 3.80 -11.79 17.92
N GLN A 181 4.83 -11.41 18.69
CA GLN A 181 6.21 -11.84 18.43
C GLN A 181 6.43 -13.35 18.50
N ARG A 182 5.65 -14.05 19.33
CA ARG A 182 5.75 -15.51 19.47
C ARG A 182 5.03 -16.25 18.35
N THR A 183 4.32 -15.53 17.49
CA THR A 183 3.56 -16.08 16.38
C THR A 183 4.39 -15.99 15.11
N THR A 184 4.66 -17.12 14.47
CA THR A 184 5.46 -17.20 13.23
C THR A 184 4.66 -16.88 11.97
N ALA A 185 3.34 -17.10 11.99
CA ALA A 185 2.40 -16.72 10.94
C ALA A 185 1.16 -16.05 11.57
N ILE A 186 1.11 -14.73 11.50
CA ILE A 186 0.04 -13.91 12.07
C ILE A 186 -1.08 -13.81 11.02
N THR A 187 -2.18 -14.50 11.29
CA THR A 187 -3.39 -14.51 10.45
C THR A 187 -4.34 -13.38 10.85
N ASP A 188 -5.32 -13.10 9.99
CA ASP A 188 -6.43 -12.19 10.28
C ASP A 188 -7.18 -12.56 11.57
N ARG A 189 -7.27 -13.85 11.90
CA ARG A 189 -7.91 -14.32 13.13
C ARG A 189 -7.10 -13.93 14.38
N HIS A 190 -5.77 -13.97 14.29
CA HIS A 190 -4.90 -13.47 15.36
C HIS A 190 -5.10 -11.97 15.53
N LEU A 191 -5.05 -11.20 14.44
CA LEU A 191 -5.27 -9.76 14.46
C LEU A 191 -6.62 -9.38 15.04
N ALA A 192 -7.70 -10.05 14.61
CA ALA A 192 -9.04 -9.83 15.13
C ALA A 192 -9.10 -10.00 16.65
N ARG A 193 -8.44 -11.03 17.20
CA ARG A 193 -8.42 -11.26 18.66
C ARG A 193 -7.75 -10.11 19.42
N PHE A 194 -6.62 -9.61 18.94
CA PHE A 194 -5.87 -8.55 19.62
C PHE A 194 -6.44 -7.14 19.36
N CYS A 195 -6.98 -6.90 18.17
CA CYS A 195 -7.52 -5.61 17.76
C CYS A 195 -8.96 -5.38 18.28
N HIS A 196 -9.78 -6.43 18.43
CA HIS A 196 -11.13 -6.30 18.99
C HIS A 196 -11.16 -6.30 20.51
N ALA A 197 -10.19 -6.92 21.19
CA ALA A 197 -10.13 -6.91 22.66
C ALA A 197 -9.94 -5.49 23.25
N ALA A 198 -9.55 -4.51 22.44
CA ALA A 198 -9.36 -3.11 22.86
C ALA A 198 -10.57 -2.20 22.58
N ALA A 199 -11.66 -2.73 22.01
CA ALA A 199 -12.89 -1.98 21.73
C ALA A 199 -14.04 -2.32 22.71
N ALA A 200 -13.77 -3.13 23.73
CA ALA A 200 -14.69 -3.54 24.79
C ALA A 200 -14.18 -3.04 26.14
#